data_AF-A0A0Q6A4T6-F1
#
_entry.id   AF-A0A0Q6A4T6-F1
#
_cell.length_a   1.000
_cell.length_b   1.000
_cell.length_c   1.000
_cell.angle_alpha   90.00
_cell.angle_beta   90.00
_cell.angle_gamma   90.00
#
_symmetry.space_group_name_H-M   'P 1'
#
loop_
_entity.id
_entity.type
_entity.pdbx_description
1 polymer ?
#
loop_
_entity_poly.entity_id
_entity_poly.type
_entity_poly.pdbx_seq_one_letter_code
_entity_poly.pdbx_strand_id
1 'polypeptide(L)' 'MGRPPLNVKTMNVRLPEGVPERIDALVGNRRRAEFIRDAVVAELERREAGSSKAKPPAGAGTPEGA' A
#
# COMPACT_ATOMS: atom_id res chain seq x y z
N MET A 1 -3.28 17.57 -23.90
CA MET A 1 -3.37 16.09 -23.95
C MET A 1 -3.13 15.57 -22.55
N GLY A 2 -4.20 15.11 -21.89
CA GLY A 2 -4.23 14.82 -20.46
C GLY A 2 -3.53 13.51 -20.12
N ARG A 3 -2.79 13.50 -19.01
CA ARG A 3 -2.23 12.27 -18.44
C ARG A 3 -3.39 11.30 -18.17
N PRO A 4 -3.35 10.05 -18.68
CA PRO A 4 -4.39 9.07 -18.40
C PRO A 4 -4.64 8.99 -16.89
N PRO A 5 -5.91 8.94 -16.44
CA PRO A 5 -6.21 8.80 -15.03
C PRO A 5 -5.58 7.51 -14.51
N LEU A 6 -4.81 7.61 -13.45
CA LEU A 6 -4.33 6.44 -12.73
C LEU A 6 -5.51 5.91 -11.93
N ASN A 7 -5.89 4.64 -12.13
CA ASN A 7 -6.92 3.95 -11.34
C ASN A 7 -6.43 3.65 -9.90
N VAL A 8 -5.90 4.67 -9.23
CA VAL A 8 -5.33 4.59 -7.89
C VAL A 8 -6.07 5.55 -6.98
N LYS A 9 -6.33 5.14 -5.74
CA LYS A 9 -6.92 6.00 -4.72
C LYS A 9 -5.81 6.80 -4.03
N THR A 10 -5.90 8.12 -4.04
CA THR A 10 -4.96 8.98 -3.32
C THR A 10 -5.11 8.80 -1.81
N MET A 11 -3.99 8.65 -1.11
CA MET A 11 -3.91 8.62 0.34
C MET A 11 -2.72 9.44 0.81
N ASN A 12 -2.84 10.05 1.99
CA ASN A 12 -1.73 10.74 2.65
C ASN A 12 -1.12 9.81 3.70
N VAL A 13 0.19 9.58 3.61
CA VAL A 13 0.95 8.76 4.58
C VAL A 13 2.09 9.57 5.17
N ARG A 14 2.40 9.33 6.43
CA ARG A 14 3.56 9.93 7.11
C ARG A 14 4.72 8.94 7.03
N LEU A 15 5.83 9.39 6.49
CA LEU A 15 7.09 8.65 6.52
C LEU A 15 8.02 9.26 7.57
N PRO A 16 8.92 8.45 8.17
CA PRO A 16 9.95 8.98 9.05
C PRO A 16 10.82 10.05 8.35
N GLU A 17 11.45 10.89 9.16
CA GLU A 17 12.35 11.94 8.68
C GLU A 17 13.48 11.36 7.81
N GLY A 18 13.81 12.05 6.71
CA GLY A 18 14.87 11.65 5.78
C GLY A 18 14.50 10.49 4.83
N VAL A 19 13.40 9.77 5.06
CA VAL A 19 12.97 8.67 4.18
C VAL A 19 12.55 9.17 2.80
N PRO A 20 11.73 10.23 2.65
CA PRO A 20 11.38 10.76 1.34
C PRO A 20 12.61 11.16 0.51
N GLU A 21 13.60 11.78 1.14
CA GLU A 21 14.85 12.22 0.52
C GLU A 21 15.70 11.03 0.05
N ARG A 22 15.76 9.97 0.88
CA ARG A 22 16.44 8.72 0.51
C ARG A 22 15.78 8.04 -0.70
N ILE A 23 14.45 8.07 -0.79
CA ILE A 23 13.73 7.54 -1.96
C ILE A 23 14.10 8.35 -3.20
N ASP A 24 14.03 9.69 -3.11
CA ASP A 24 14.36 10.57 -4.22
C ASP A 24 15.80 10.43 -4.70
N ALA A 25 16.76 10.20 -3.80
CA ALA A 25 18.14 9.95 -4.17
C ALA A 25 18.31 8.64 -4.98
N LEU A 26 17.47 7.63 -4.73
CA LEU A 26 17.52 6.33 -5.42
C LEU A 26 16.77 6.35 -6.75
N VAL A 27 15.54 6.91 -6.76
CA VAL A 27 14.64 6.81 -7.91
C VAL A 27 14.42 8.15 -8.62
N GLY A 28 14.96 9.26 -8.12
CA GLY A 28 14.71 10.59 -8.67
C GLY A 28 13.35 11.16 -8.29
N ASN A 29 13.27 12.49 -8.31
CA ASN A 29 12.20 13.30 -7.71
C ASN A 29 10.79 13.10 -8.31
N ARG A 30 10.66 12.40 -9.45
CA ARG A 30 9.38 12.16 -10.14
C ARG A 30 8.84 10.73 -10.00
N ARG A 31 9.60 9.84 -9.36
CA ARG A 31 9.24 8.41 -9.22
C ARG A 31 8.95 7.98 -7.79
N ARG A 32 8.97 8.90 -6.82
CA ARG A 32 8.70 8.59 -5.41
C ARG A 32 7.38 7.85 -5.19
N ALA A 33 6.29 8.35 -5.79
CA ALA A 33 4.97 7.76 -5.62
C ALA A 33 4.87 6.35 -6.25
N GLU A 34 5.57 6.11 -7.35
CA GLU A 34 5.66 4.79 -7.99
C GLU A 34 6.43 3.82 -7.10
N PHE A 35 7.62 4.22 -6.64
CA PHE A 35 8.42 3.43 -5.70
C PHE A 35 7.65 3.03 -4.45
N ILE A 36 6.91 3.97 -3.83
CA ILE A 36 6.12 3.68 -2.62
C ILE A 36 5.00 2.68 -2.93
N ARG A 37 4.29 2.82 -4.06
CA ARG A 37 3.21 1.89 -4.42
C ARG A 37 3.76 0.48 -4.63
N ASP A 38 4.83 0.34 -5.41
CA ASP A 38 5.41 -0.95 -5.73
C ASP A 38 5.96 -1.64 -4.49
N ALA A 39 6.62 -0.88 -3.60
CA ALA A 39 7.13 -1.40 -2.34
C ALA A 39 6.02 -1.92 -1.42
N VAL A 40 4.88 -1.22 -1.36
CA VAL A 40 3.71 -1.63 -0.56
C VAL A 40 3.07 -2.87 -1.15
N VAL A 41 2.83 -2.92 -2.47
CA VAL A 41 2.25 -4.11 -3.14
C VAL A 41 3.13 -5.33 -2.92
N ALA A 42 4.44 -5.21 -3.14
CA ALA A 42 5.38 -6.30 -2.95
C ALA A 42 5.43 -6.79 -1.48
N GLU A 43 5.27 -5.90 -0.49
CA GLU A 43 5.21 -6.31 0.92
C GLU A 43 3.89 -7.02 1.27
N LEU A 44 2.77 -6.60 0.69
CA LEU A 44 1.48 -7.29 0.85
C LEU A 44 1.57 -8.70 0.27
N GLU A 45 2.04 -8.85 -0.97
CA GLU A 45 2.20 -10.16 -1.62
C GLU A 45 3.10 -11.09 -0.80
N ARG A 46 4.22 -10.58 -0.25
CA ARG A 46 5.10 -11.37 0.64
C ARG A 46 4.37 -11.86 1.88
N ARG A 47 3.61 -11.00 2.54
CA ARG A 47 2.86 -11.35 3.76
C ARG A 47 1.72 -12.30 3.45
N GLU A 48 1.01 -12.09 2.36
CA GLU A 48 -0.11 -12.93 1.94
C GLU A 48 0.35 -14.33 1.54
N ALA A 49 1.47 -14.44 0.80
CA ALA A 49 2.09 -15.72 0.48
C ALA A 49 2.50 -16.49 1.75
N GLY A 50 3.09 -15.79 2.73
CA GLY A 50 3.45 -16.36 4.04
C GLY A 50 2.25 -16.63 4.97
N SER A 51 1.12 -15.96 4.75
CA SER A 51 -0.10 -16.04 5.58
C SER A 51 -1.13 -17.05 5.06
N SER A 52 -0.78 -17.89 4.08
CA SER A 52 -1.57 -19.05 3.64
C SER A 52 -1.85 -20.09 4.77
N LYS A 53 -1.42 -19.82 6.02
CA LYS A 53 -1.99 -20.37 7.26
C LYS A 53 -2.22 -19.31 8.34
N ALA A 54 -3.08 -18.32 8.11
CA ALA A 54 -3.63 -17.52 9.22
C ALA A 54 -5.06 -17.03 8.92
N LYS A 55 -6.00 -17.85 9.40
CA LYS A 55 -7.40 -17.59 9.80
C LYS A 55 -8.12 -16.33 9.24
N PRO A 56 -9.32 -16.48 8.61
CA PRO A 56 -10.18 -15.35 8.26
C PRO A 56 -10.52 -14.50 9.49
N PRO A 57 -10.68 -13.17 9.35
CA PRO A 57 -11.10 -12.32 10.46
C PRO A 57 -12.45 -12.79 11.01
N ALA A 58 -12.44 -13.24 12.26
CA ALA A 58 -13.66 -13.47 13.02
C ALA A 58 -14.33 -12.13 13.26
N GLY A 59 -15.36 -11.80 12.49
CA GLY A 59 -16.09 -10.56 12.70
C GLY A 59 -17.00 -10.13 11.55
N ALA A 60 -18.02 -10.92 11.24
CA ALA A 60 -19.27 -10.44 10.64
C ALA A 60 -20.33 -11.53 10.80
N GLY A 61 -20.78 -11.74 12.03
CA GLY A 61 -21.72 -12.80 12.37
C GLY A 61 -22.38 -12.57 13.71
N THR A 62 -23.07 -11.44 13.86
CA THR A 62 -24.20 -11.37 14.79
C THR A 62 -25.42 -10.95 13.97
N PRO A 63 -26.32 -11.86 13.61
CA PRO A 63 -27.70 -11.48 13.37
C PRO A 63 -28.33 -11.19 14.74
N GLU A 64 -28.54 -9.91 15.03
CA GLU A 64 -29.46 -9.52 16.09
C GLU A 64 -30.87 -9.85 15.57
N GLY A 65 -31.40 -10.98 16.03
CA GLY A 65 -32.74 -11.46 15.71
C GLY A 65 -33.73 -11.13 16.82
N ALA A 66 -34.97 -10.94 16.35
CA ALA A 66 -36.26 -11.22 17.01
C ALA A 66 -36.62 -10.46 18.30
#